data_AF-A0A1V5QJU3-F1
#
_entry.id   AF-A0A1V5QJU3-F1
#
_cell.length_a   1.000
_cell.length_b   1.000
_cell.length_c   1.000
_cell.angle_alpha   90.00
_cell.angle_beta   90.00
_cell.angle_gamma   90.00
#
_symmetry.space_group_name_H-M   'P 1'
#
loop_
_entity.id
_entity.type
_entity.pdbx_description
1 polymer ?
#
loop_
_entity_poly.entity_id
_entity_poly.type
_entity_poly.pdbx_seq_one_letter_code
_entity_poly.pdbx_strand_id
1 'polypeptide(L)'
;MLQSGILIPVHERSETFLFDRILTDIGDNQSIENHLSTYSYRLKNMNYFLKKCNNKTLFLIDEFGTGSDPELGGALAEIFLEEFYHREAFGIITTHYSNLKILANELPFATNANMLFNEKSLEPMYKLVLGQAGSSFTFEVAQKNGIPFGLINRAKKKIEVGKVRFDKTIATLQKERSKMEKTSQTLKEEELKAREESKKMESINVKIKQKLESYQELYDSNQKTIYIGQKIEDLAAKYFNTKNKKELLSEFLKIIEIENSKRTKNNSKEAKIQAQKKKEIVQEVEVKVEEIRVAKKEKKIKANLIVEKPKPILKVGDRVRMFDGKAVGSIDKIEKSKAVVNYGVFTSTVNIEALELVEAKKN
;
A
#
# COMPACT_ATOMS: atom_id res chain seq x y z
N MET A 1 15.09 -24.93 27.42
CA MET A 1 14.81 -25.52 26.08
C MET A 1 16.11 -25.82 25.35
N LEU A 2 16.84 -24.79 24.87
CA LEU A 2 18.10 -24.98 24.13
C LEU A 2 19.13 -25.83 24.91
N GLN A 3 19.52 -25.41 26.12
CA GLN A 3 20.46 -26.14 26.99
C GLN A 3 19.94 -27.52 27.47
N SER A 4 18.70 -27.86 27.12
CA SER A 4 18.06 -29.16 27.39
C SER A 4 17.91 -30.00 26.12
N GLY A 5 18.48 -29.58 24.99
CA GLY A 5 18.38 -30.28 23.70
C GLY A 5 17.04 -30.11 22.96
N ILE A 6 16.20 -29.15 23.37
CA ILE A 6 14.87 -28.90 22.79
C ILE A 6 14.94 -27.72 21.81
N LEU A 7 14.36 -27.88 20.62
CA LEU A 7 14.21 -26.81 19.62
C LEU A 7 13.43 -25.62 20.19
N ILE A 8 13.87 -24.40 19.87
CA ILE A 8 13.27 -23.15 20.32
C ILE A 8 12.54 -22.44 19.16
N PRO A 9 11.43 -21.72 19.44
CA PRO A 9 10.61 -21.08 18.41
C PRO A 9 11.22 -19.74 17.98
N VAL A 10 12.35 -19.77 17.29
CA VAL A 10 13.09 -18.59 16.82
C VAL A 10 13.40 -18.71 15.32
N HIS A 11 13.87 -17.62 14.71
CA HIS A 11 14.28 -17.63 13.31
C HIS A 11 15.52 -18.50 13.11
N GLU A 12 15.69 -19.12 11.94
CA GLU A 12 16.83 -20.01 11.62
C GLU A 12 18.22 -19.33 11.71
N ARG A 13 18.24 -17.99 11.72
CA ARG A 13 19.46 -17.16 11.82
C ARG A 13 19.69 -16.61 13.23
N SER A 14 18.88 -17.03 14.20
CA SER A 14 19.03 -16.60 15.58
C SER A 14 20.26 -17.26 16.19
N GLU A 15 21.09 -16.45 16.84
CA GLU A 15 22.23 -16.89 17.63
C GLU A 15 21.88 -16.80 19.12
N THR A 16 22.58 -17.59 19.93
CA THR A 16 22.28 -17.73 21.36
C THR A 16 23.55 -18.05 22.14
N PHE A 17 23.50 -17.82 23.45
CA PHE A 17 24.61 -18.01 24.36
C PHE A 17 24.27 -19.09 25.39
N LEU A 18 25.27 -19.86 25.83
CA LEU A 18 25.10 -20.87 26.88
C LEU A 18 25.41 -20.24 28.24
N PHE A 19 24.39 -20.10 29.07
CA PHE A 19 24.53 -19.50 30.39
C PHE A 19 24.82 -20.57 31.45
N ASP A 20 25.77 -20.28 32.34
CA ASP A 20 26.02 -21.11 33.53
C ASP A 20 24.89 -20.93 34.54
N ARG A 21 24.27 -19.74 34.57
CA ARG A 21 23.24 -19.36 35.54
C ARG A 21 22.20 -18.45 34.91
N ILE A 22 20.95 -18.65 35.32
CA ILE A 22 19.83 -17.75 35.05
C ILE A 22 19.31 -17.25 36.40
N LEU A 23 19.31 -15.92 36.60
CA LEU A 23 18.82 -15.25 37.80
C LEU A 23 17.55 -14.49 37.48
N THR A 24 16.54 -14.55 38.35
CA THR A 24 15.24 -13.91 38.08
C THR A 24 14.70 -13.21 39.32
N ASP A 25 14.30 -11.95 39.17
CA ASP A 25 13.53 -11.16 40.14
C ASP A 25 12.28 -10.66 39.40
N ILE A 26 11.28 -11.53 39.24
CA ILE A 26 10.06 -11.25 38.48
C ILE A 26 8.84 -11.51 39.37
N GLY A 27 7.90 -10.57 39.39
CA GLY A 27 6.62 -10.68 40.10
C GLY A 27 6.60 -10.06 41.50
N ASP A 28 5.38 -9.93 42.02
CA ASP A 28 5.13 -9.43 43.37
C ASP A 28 5.31 -10.56 44.39
N ASN A 29 6.51 -10.67 44.96
CA ASN A 29 6.79 -11.59 46.05
C ASN A 29 6.25 -11.04 47.39
N GLN A 30 4.94 -10.82 47.46
CA GLN A 30 4.24 -10.51 48.71
C GLN A 30 3.97 -11.81 49.47
N SER A 31 4.98 -12.34 50.17
CA SER A 31 4.74 -13.43 51.13
C SER A 31 4.54 -12.86 52.53
N ILE A 32 3.34 -13.07 53.07
CA ILE A 32 3.00 -12.83 54.48
C ILE A 32 3.93 -13.61 55.42
N GLU A 33 4.50 -14.73 54.96
CA GLU A 33 5.31 -15.64 55.79
C GLU A 33 6.69 -15.06 56.17
N ASN A 34 7.19 -14.06 55.44
CA ASN A 34 8.56 -13.56 55.65
C ASN A 34 8.67 -12.30 56.52
N HIS A 35 7.55 -11.69 56.96
CA HIS A 35 7.51 -10.47 57.81
C HIS A 35 8.45 -9.32 57.38
N LEU A 36 8.96 -9.34 56.15
CA LEU A 36 9.89 -8.35 55.60
C LEU A 36 9.10 -7.40 54.70
N SER A 37 9.42 -6.12 54.77
CA SER A 37 8.95 -5.16 53.77
C SER A 37 9.36 -5.64 52.38
N THR A 38 8.47 -5.52 51.38
CA THR A 38 8.70 -5.90 49.98
C THR A 38 10.07 -5.41 49.48
N TYR A 39 10.48 -4.21 49.90
CA TYR A 39 11.77 -3.62 49.58
C TYR A 39 12.99 -4.39 50.13
N SER A 40 12.94 -4.84 51.38
CA SER A 40 14.06 -5.55 52.02
C SER A 40 14.32 -6.90 51.33
N TYR A 41 13.26 -7.58 50.91
CA TYR A 41 13.35 -8.81 50.12
C TYR A 41 14.04 -8.55 48.78
N ARG A 42 13.61 -7.51 48.05
CA ARG A 42 14.25 -7.12 46.78
C ARG A 42 15.72 -6.76 46.94
N LEU A 43 16.09 -6.02 47.99
CA LEU A 43 17.49 -5.74 48.29
C LEU A 43 18.31 -6.99 48.61
N LYS A 44 17.73 -7.96 49.32
CA LYS A 44 18.37 -9.25 49.57
C LYS A 44 18.61 -10.02 48.25
N ASN A 45 17.64 -10.01 47.34
CA ASN A 45 17.81 -10.57 46.00
C ASN A 45 18.88 -9.84 45.20
N MET A 46 18.92 -8.50 45.24
CA MET A 46 19.97 -7.74 44.55
C MET A 46 21.36 -8.03 45.10
N ASN A 47 21.52 -8.18 46.42
CA ASN A 47 22.77 -8.63 47.03
C ASN A 47 23.18 -10.04 46.55
N TYR A 48 22.21 -10.92 46.33
CA TYR A 48 22.47 -12.24 45.74
C TYR A 48 22.95 -12.13 44.29
N PHE A 49 22.32 -11.27 43.48
CA PHE A 49 22.74 -11.01 42.08
C PHE A 49 24.16 -10.45 42.04
N LEU A 50 24.47 -9.45 42.88
CA LEU A 50 25.81 -8.87 43.04
C LEU A 50 26.88 -9.87 43.50
N LYS A 51 26.51 -11.04 44.04
CA LYS A 51 27.49 -12.08 44.39
C LYS A 51 27.66 -13.14 43.31
N LYS A 52 26.71 -13.25 42.38
CA LYS A 52 26.61 -14.37 41.44
C LYS A 52 26.70 -13.97 39.97
N CYS A 53 26.41 -12.72 39.62
CA CYS A 53 26.51 -12.19 38.26
C CYS A 53 27.96 -12.13 37.77
N ASN A 54 28.17 -12.67 36.57
CA ASN A 54 29.41 -12.66 35.79
C ASN A 54 29.06 -12.73 34.29
N ASN A 55 30.09 -12.77 33.44
CA ASN A 55 29.97 -12.84 31.98
C ASN A 55 29.30 -14.11 31.41
N LYS A 56 28.90 -15.08 32.24
CA LYS A 56 28.15 -16.28 31.85
C LYS A 56 26.78 -16.36 32.54
N THR A 57 26.30 -15.25 33.09
CA THR A 57 25.01 -15.17 33.77
C THR A 57 24.01 -14.38 32.94
N LEU A 58 22.79 -14.92 32.81
CA LEU A 58 21.61 -14.17 32.35
C LEU A 58 20.79 -13.75 33.55
N PHE A 59 20.50 -12.46 33.72
CA PHE A 59 19.61 -11.98 34.76
C PHE A 59 18.35 -11.32 34.18
N LEU A 60 17.20 -11.55 34.81
CA LEU A 60 15.91 -11.00 34.41
C LEU A 60 15.33 -10.27 35.63
N ILE A 61 15.15 -8.96 35.52
CA ILE A 61 14.62 -8.15 36.62
C ILE A 61 13.39 -7.40 36.13
N ASP A 62 12.28 -7.59 36.84
CA ASP A 62 11.04 -6.86 36.62
C ASP A 62 10.94 -5.67 37.58
N GLU A 63 10.40 -4.56 37.09
CA GLU A 63 10.22 -3.30 37.81
C GLU A 63 11.45 -2.89 38.64
N PHE A 64 12.62 -2.81 38.01
CA PHE A 64 13.87 -2.60 38.73
C PHE A 64 13.92 -1.27 39.48
N GLY A 65 14.30 -1.36 40.77
CA GLY A 65 14.40 -0.24 41.70
C GLY A 65 13.10 0.13 42.42
N THR A 66 11.95 -0.49 42.11
CA THR A 66 10.66 -0.18 42.74
C THR A 66 10.56 -0.73 44.17
N GLY A 67 9.66 -0.14 44.98
CA GLY A 67 9.34 -0.59 46.34
C GLY A 67 9.84 0.33 47.47
N SER A 68 10.46 1.46 47.16
CA SER A 68 10.90 2.46 48.13
C SER A 68 10.76 3.88 47.56
N ASP A 69 11.41 4.86 48.20
CA ASP A 69 11.53 6.22 47.70
C ASP A 69 12.03 6.23 46.25
N PRO A 70 11.30 6.83 45.30
CA PRO A 70 11.70 6.91 43.91
C PRO A 70 13.08 7.51 43.66
N GLU A 71 13.51 8.50 44.46
CA GLU A 71 14.81 9.15 44.28
C GLU A 71 15.95 8.23 44.72
N LEU A 72 15.84 7.65 45.91
CA LEU A 72 16.85 6.74 46.45
C LEU A 72 16.91 5.42 45.68
N GLY A 73 15.74 4.86 45.33
CA GLY A 73 15.62 3.63 44.57
C GLY A 73 16.18 3.77 43.14
N GLY A 74 15.95 4.92 42.51
CA GLY A 74 16.50 5.24 41.19
C GLY A 74 18.03 5.28 41.20
N ALA A 75 18.64 5.95 42.18
CA ALA A 75 20.10 6.06 42.30
C ALA A 75 20.77 4.70 42.60
N LEU A 76 20.18 3.89 43.48
CA LEU A 76 20.71 2.54 43.76
C LEU A 76 20.59 1.62 42.54
N ALA A 77 19.48 1.68 41.82
CA ALA A 77 19.28 0.88 40.61
C ALA A 77 20.28 1.26 39.50
N GLU A 78 20.64 2.53 39.39
CA GLU A 78 21.67 3.02 38.48
C GLU A 78 23.04 2.38 38.77
N ILE A 79 23.52 2.47 40.01
CA ILE A 79 24.80 1.88 40.42
C ILE A 79 24.80 0.35 40.27
N PHE A 80 23.70 -0.33 40.59
CA PHE A 80 23.60 -1.78 40.36
C PHE A 80 23.66 -2.13 38.87
N LEU A 81 23.04 -1.34 38.01
CA LEU A 81 23.13 -1.54 36.56
C LEU A 81 24.56 -1.37 36.05
N GLU A 82 25.27 -0.32 36.50
CA GLU A 82 26.69 -0.11 36.17
C GLU A 82 27.55 -1.29 36.63
N GLU A 83 27.35 -1.78 37.85
CA GLU A 83 28.09 -2.92 38.38
C GLU A 83 27.82 -4.21 37.58
N PHE A 84 26.57 -4.47 37.18
CA PHE A 84 26.25 -5.60 36.31
C PHE A 84 26.86 -5.46 34.91
N TYR A 85 26.87 -4.23 34.38
CA TYR A 85 27.47 -3.89 33.11
C TYR A 85 28.99 -4.12 33.11
N HIS A 86 29.68 -3.67 34.17
CA HIS A 86 31.13 -3.89 34.34
C HIS A 86 31.51 -5.36 34.50
N ARG A 87 30.58 -6.20 34.97
CA ARG A 87 30.77 -7.65 35.06
C ARG A 87 30.48 -8.39 33.77
N GLU A 88 30.12 -7.67 32.71
CA GLU A 88 29.77 -8.19 31.40
C GLU A 88 28.61 -9.20 31.47
N ALA A 89 27.73 -9.07 32.47
CA ALA A 89 26.60 -9.96 32.64
C ALA A 89 25.49 -9.63 31.63
N PHE A 90 24.79 -10.66 31.15
CA PHE A 90 23.67 -10.49 30.24
C PHE A 90 22.40 -10.22 31.04
N GLY A 91 21.61 -9.23 30.64
CA GLY A 91 20.41 -8.89 31.38
C GLY A 91 19.27 -8.31 30.58
N ILE A 92 18.05 -8.59 31.04
CA ILE A 92 16.83 -7.91 30.61
C ILE A 92 16.21 -7.28 31.86
N ILE A 93 15.96 -5.98 31.77
CA ILE A 93 15.41 -5.19 32.86
C ILE A 93 14.20 -4.41 32.37
N THR A 94 13.10 -4.45 33.14
CA THR A 94 11.99 -3.50 32.96
C THR A 94 12.07 -2.44 34.06
N THR A 95 11.79 -1.17 33.73
CA THR A 95 11.82 -0.09 34.73
C THR A 95 10.94 1.08 34.33
N HIS A 96 10.48 1.82 35.34
CA HIS A 96 9.78 3.11 35.18
C HIS A 96 10.70 4.32 35.39
N TYR A 97 11.95 4.10 35.79
CA TYR A 97 12.87 5.18 36.11
C TYR A 97 13.51 5.81 34.88
N SER A 98 13.49 7.15 34.82
CA SER A 98 14.01 7.91 33.69
C SER A 98 15.54 7.96 33.66
N ASN A 99 16.21 7.97 34.81
CA ASN A 99 17.69 7.95 34.88
C ASN A 99 18.27 6.67 34.26
N LEU A 100 17.66 5.51 34.50
CA LEU A 100 18.08 4.25 33.86
C LEU A 100 17.92 4.27 32.34
N LYS A 101 16.85 4.91 31.82
CA LYS A 101 16.67 5.11 30.38
C LYS A 101 17.79 5.99 29.79
N ILE A 102 18.27 6.97 30.54
CA ILE A 102 19.37 7.85 30.12
C ILE A 102 20.69 7.07 30.15
N LEU A 103 21.01 6.41 31.27
CA LEU A 103 22.21 5.59 31.42
C LEU A 103 22.33 4.53 30.32
N ALA A 104 21.23 3.86 29.95
CA ALA A 104 21.23 2.88 28.88
C ALA A 104 21.54 3.45 27.47
N ASN A 105 21.43 4.76 27.26
CA ASN A 105 21.88 5.41 26.01
C ASN A 105 23.36 5.80 26.04
N GLU A 106 23.95 5.95 27.24
CA GLU A 106 25.35 6.32 27.41
C GLU A 106 26.28 5.11 27.37
N LEU A 107 25.76 3.94 27.75
CA LEU A 107 26.50 2.67 27.77
C LEU A 107 26.48 1.98 26.38
N PRO A 108 27.64 1.75 25.73
CA PRO A 108 27.71 1.18 24.38
C PRO A 108 27.08 -0.21 24.19
N PHE A 109 27.11 -1.05 25.23
CA PHE A 109 26.55 -2.42 25.19
C PHE A 109 25.20 -2.53 25.90
N ALA A 110 24.60 -1.40 26.30
CA ALA A 110 23.22 -1.34 26.74
C ALA A 110 22.35 -0.84 25.60
N THR A 111 21.09 -1.27 25.56
CA THR A 111 20.15 -0.82 24.54
C THR A 111 18.77 -0.70 25.15
N ASN A 112 18.20 0.50 25.08
CA ASN A 112 16.82 0.72 25.46
C ASN A 112 15.86 -0.06 24.56
N ALA A 113 14.76 -0.54 25.13
CA ALA A 113 13.69 -1.15 24.36
C ALA A 113 12.33 -0.74 24.92
N ASN A 114 11.31 -0.75 24.06
CA ASN A 114 9.94 -0.45 24.45
C ASN A 114 8.93 -1.35 23.74
N MET A 115 7.80 -1.58 24.41
CA MET A 115 6.64 -2.20 23.80
C MET A 115 5.79 -1.13 23.10
N LEU A 116 5.33 -1.43 21.88
CA LEU A 116 4.47 -0.53 21.12
C LEU A 116 3.02 -0.55 21.62
N PHE A 117 2.40 0.62 21.59
CA PHE A 117 0.99 0.84 21.87
C PHE A 117 0.32 1.55 20.69
N ASN A 118 -0.98 1.30 20.51
CA ASN A 118 -1.78 2.04 19.54
C ASN A 118 -2.04 3.46 20.06
N GLU A 119 -1.64 4.49 19.31
CA GLU A 119 -1.80 5.90 19.72
C GLU A 119 -3.26 6.32 20.00
N LYS A 120 -4.24 5.69 19.33
CA LYS A 120 -5.66 6.05 19.46
C LYS A 120 -6.36 5.23 20.54
N SER A 121 -6.20 3.91 20.50
CA SER A 121 -6.88 3.02 21.45
C SER A 121 -6.09 2.83 22.75
N LEU A 122 -4.80 3.17 22.79
CA LEU A 122 -3.87 2.83 23.88
C LEU A 122 -3.78 1.33 24.17
N GLU A 123 -4.14 0.49 23.19
CA GLU A 123 -4.03 -0.97 23.32
C GLU A 123 -2.59 -1.43 23.04
N PRO A 124 -2.10 -2.44 23.78
CA PRO A 124 -0.77 -3.01 23.54
C PRO A 124 -0.75 -3.71 22.18
N MET A 125 0.28 -3.45 21.39
CA MET A 125 0.52 -4.14 20.12
C MET A 125 1.40 -5.39 20.28
N TYR A 126 1.90 -5.64 21.50
CA TYR A 126 2.82 -6.74 21.85
C TYR A 126 4.04 -6.84 20.93
N LYS A 127 4.50 -5.69 20.41
CA LYS A 127 5.66 -5.58 19.53
C LYS A 127 6.77 -4.83 20.26
N LEU A 128 7.89 -5.51 20.48
CA LEU A 128 9.11 -4.93 21.05
C LEU A 128 9.87 -4.15 19.97
N VAL A 129 10.29 -2.94 20.29
CA VAL A 129 11.19 -2.13 19.46
C VAL A 129 12.46 -1.85 20.26
N LEU A 130 13.59 -2.19 19.65
CA LEU A 130 14.93 -2.00 20.22
C LEU A 130 15.49 -0.61 19.84
N GLY A 131 16.39 -0.10 20.67
CA GLY A 131 17.08 1.18 20.50
C GLY A 131 16.32 2.40 21.02
N GLN A 132 15.19 2.22 21.73
CA GLN A 132 14.33 3.34 22.14
C GLN A 132 13.74 3.16 23.52
N ALA A 133 13.77 4.25 24.28
CA ALA A 133 13.05 4.35 25.52
C ALA A 133 11.54 4.53 25.25
N GLY A 134 10.71 3.91 26.08
CA GLY A 134 9.25 4.11 26.10
C GLY A 134 8.87 5.44 26.78
N SER A 135 7.90 6.18 26.24
CA SER A 135 7.27 7.28 26.96
C SER A 135 6.26 6.75 27.99
N SER A 136 6.14 7.42 29.12
CA SER A 136 5.15 7.09 30.15
C SER A 136 3.76 7.58 29.71
N PHE A 137 2.79 6.68 29.54
CA PHE A 137 1.40 7.01 29.15
C PHE A 137 0.45 7.17 30.35
N THR A 138 0.97 7.44 31.54
CA THR A 138 0.22 7.42 32.80
C THR A 138 -1.01 8.33 32.76
N PHE A 139 -0.90 9.52 32.16
CA PHE A 139 -1.99 10.48 32.12
C PHE A 139 -3.03 10.18 31.03
N GLU A 140 -2.57 9.67 29.89
CA GLU A 140 -3.42 9.24 28.77
C GLU A 140 -4.27 8.03 29.19
N VAL A 141 -3.66 7.09 29.91
CA VAL A 141 -4.35 5.95 30.53
C VAL A 141 -5.32 6.43 31.61
N ALA A 142 -4.92 7.36 32.48
CA ALA A 142 -5.81 7.94 33.50
C ALA A 142 -7.06 8.59 32.85
N GLN A 143 -6.88 9.32 31.75
CA GLN A 143 -7.99 9.94 31.02
C GLN A 143 -8.92 8.89 30.39
N LYS A 144 -8.34 7.83 29.79
CA LYS A 144 -9.11 6.70 29.23
C LYS A 144 -9.93 5.97 30.30
N ASN A 145 -9.43 5.90 31.53
CA ASN A 145 -10.13 5.33 32.68
C ASN A 145 -11.14 6.29 33.35
N GLY A 146 -11.46 7.42 32.71
CA GLY A 146 -12.52 8.32 33.15
C GLY A 146 -12.11 9.34 34.20
N ILE A 147 -10.81 9.51 34.49
CA ILE A 147 -10.35 10.56 35.41
C ILE A 147 -10.56 11.93 34.75
N PRO A 148 -11.26 12.88 35.42
CA PRO A 148 -11.53 14.20 34.86
C PRO A 148 -10.27 14.95 34.42
N PHE A 149 -10.35 15.56 33.23
CA PHE A 149 -9.24 16.33 32.64
C PHE A 149 -8.71 17.44 33.56
N GLY A 150 -9.57 18.07 34.36
CA GLY A 150 -9.18 19.08 35.34
C GLY A 150 -8.24 18.54 36.43
N LEU A 151 -8.47 17.32 36.92
CA LEU A 151 -7.59 16.67 37.90
C LEU A 151 -6.25 16.27 37.29
N ILE A 152 -6.28 15.73 36.06
CA ILE A 152 -5.08 15.37 35.30
C ILE A 152 -4.18 16.58 35.09
N ASN A 153 -4.74 17.73 34.69
CA ASN A 153 -3.96 18.95 34.49
C ASN A 153 -3.36 19.49 35.78
N ARG A 154 -4.08 19.39 36.91
CA ARG A 154 -3.53 19.75 38.22
C ARG A 154 -2.38 18.83 38.62
N ALA A 155 -2.48 17.53 38.35
CA ALA A 155 -1.42 16.56 38.60
C ALA A 155 -0.18 16.84 37.71
N LYS A 156 -0.38 17.12 36.41
CA LYS A 156 0.71 17.51 35.49
C LYS A 156 1.51 18.72 35.98
N LYS A 157 0.86 19.69 36.62
CA LYS A 157 1.52 20.88 37.19
C LYS A 157 2.36 20.59 38.45
N LYS A 158 2.16 19.45 39.12
CA LYS A 158 2.90 19.06 40.33
C LYS A 158 4.19 18.29 40.03
N ILE A 159 4.36 17.78 38.81
CA ILE A 159 5.55 17.03 38.42
C ILE A 159 6.66 18.01 38.03
N GLU A 160 7.90 17.65 38.35
CA GLU A 160 9.08 18.38 37.92
C GLU A 160 9.09 18.59 36.40
N VAL A 161 9.31 19.84 35.99
CA VAL A 161 9.22 20.27 34.58
C VAL A 161 10.21 19.50 33.70
N GLY A 162 11.38 19.11 34.23
CA GLY A 162 12.40 18.34 33.52
C GLY A 162 11.93 16.95 33.09
N LYS A 163 11.33 16.19 34.02
CA LYS A 163 10.83 14.83 33.76
C LYS A 163 9.70 14.82 32.73
N VAL A 164 8.76 15.77 32.83
CA VAL A 164 7.65 15.92 31.86
C VAL A 164 8.17 16.29 30.48
N ARG A 165 9.18 17.15 30.39
CA ARG A 165 9.80 17.52 29.10
C ARG A 165 10.48 16.33 28.44
N PHE A 166 11.24 15.53 29.20
CA PHE A 166 11.93 14.35 28.68
C PHE A 166 10.95 13.30 28.12
N ASP A 167 9.93 12.93 28.89
CA ASP A 167 8.91 11.97 28.44
C ASP A 167 8.14 12.52 27.21
N LYS A 168 7.89 13.83 27.14
CA LYS A 168 7.27 14.47 25.97
C LYS A 168 8.18 14.42 24.73
N THR A 169 9.49 14.59 24.89
CA THR A 169 10.46 14.46 23.79
C THR A 169 10.46 13.03 23.26
N ILE A 170 10.50 12.04 24.15
CA ILE A 170 10.41 10.62 23.76
C ILE A 170 9.12 10.34 22.99
N ALA A 171 7.97 10.82 23.49
CA ALA A 171 6.69 10.63 22.80
C ALA A 171 6.66 11.29 21.41
N THR A 172 7.27 12.47 21.26
CA THR A 172 7.37 13.16 19.97
C THR A 172 8.23 12.37 18.99
N LEU A 173 9.40 11.88 19.43
CA LEU A 173 10.31 11.07 18.61
C LEU A 173 9.65 9.76 18.15
N GLN A 174 8.92 9.09 19.05
CA GLN A 174 8.15 7.88 18.70
C GLN A 174 7.09 8.17 17.64
N LYS A 175 6.37 9.29 17.77
CA LYS A 175 5.35 9.70 16.81
C LYS A 175 5.94 10.05 15.44
N GLU A 176 7.05 10.77 15.41
CA GLU A 176 7.74 11.10 14.16
C GLU A 176 8.24 9.85 13.44
N ARG A 177 8.81 8.89 14.19
CA ARG A 177 9.27 7.64 13.59
C ARG A 177 8.13 6.76 13.10
N SER A 178 7.04 6.64 13.85
CA SER A 178 5.81 5.97 13.42
C SER A 178 5.29 6.54 12.10
N LYS A 179 5.34 7.87 11.93
CA LYS A 179 5.02 8.51 10.65
C LYS A 179 6.04 8.18 9.57
N MET A 180 7.33 8.27 9.85
CA MET A 180 8.39 7.92 8.88
C MET A 180 8.30 6.47 8.41
N GLU A 181 8.02 5.53 9.31
CA GLU A 181 7.84 4.11 8.97
C GLU A 181 6.64 3.91 8.03
N LYS A 182 5.50 4.56 8.32
CA LYS A 182 4.33 4.54 7.43
C LYS A 182 4.62 5.15 6.08
N THR A 183 5.26 6.32 6.04
CA THR A 183 5.64 6.98 4.79
C THR A 183 6.65 6.15 3.99
N SER A 184 7.59 5.49 4.65
CA SER A 184 8.56 4.61 4.00
C SER A 184 7.87 3.39 3.38
N GLN A 185 6.89 2.80 4.08
CA GLN A 185 6.09 1.70 3.53
C GLN A 185 5.27 2.14 2.32
N THR A 186 4.56 3.26 2.40
CA THR A 186 3.77 3.78 1.28
C THR A 186 4.64 4.11 0.08
N LEU A 187 5.81 4.71 0.29
CA LEU A 187 6.77 5.01 -0.78
C LEU A 187 7.27 3.74 -1.47
N LYS A 188 7.57 2.67 -0.72
CA LYS A 188 7.97 1.37 -1.30
C LYS A 188 6.85 0.76 -2.15
N GLU A 189 5.60 0.85 -1.70
CA GLU A 189 4.46 0.37 -2.47
C GLU A 189 4.23 1.17 -3.75
N GLU A 190 4.35 2.49 -3.69
CA GLU A 190 4.26 3.38 -4.85
C GLU A 190 5.40 3.14 -5.85
N GLU A 191 6.63 2.95 -5.36
CA GLU A 191 7.80 2.63 -6.20
C GLU A 191 7.59 1.32 -6.97
N LEU A 192 7.07 0.28 -6.30
CA LEU A 192 6.75 -1.00 -6.95
C LEU A 192 5.67 -0.82 -8.03
N LYS A 193 4.59 -0.08 -7.74
CA LYS A 193 3.53 0.20 -8.71
C LYS A 193 4.05 1.00 -9.91
N ALA A 194 4.83 2.05 -9.67
CA ALA A 194 5.42 2.87 -10.73
C ALA A 194 6.36 2.03 -11.62
N ARG A 195 7.12 1.10 -11.04
CA ARG A 195 7.98 0.19 -11.79
C ARG A 195 7.19 -0.79 -12.65
N GLU A 196 6.07 -1.30 -12.16
CA GLU A 196 5.17 -2.15 -12.95
C GLU A 196 4.50 -1.39 -14.10
N GLU A 197 4.02 -0.17 -13.84
CA GLU A 197 3.42 0.70 -14.87
C GLU A 197 4.43 1.08 -15.95
N SER A 198 5.67 1.41 -15.56
CA SER A 198 6.76 1.71 -16.49
C SER A 198 7.04 0.52 -17.43
N LYS A 199 7.12 -0.71 -16.90
CA LYS A 199 7.27 -1.93 -17.71
C LYS A 199 6.10 -2.14 -18.68
N LYS A 200 4.86 -1.89 -18.23
CA LYS A 200 3.67 -1.97 -19.09
C LYS A 200 3.76 -0.93 -20.21
N MET A 201 4.11 0.31 -19.89
CA MET A 201 4.25 1.40 -20.86
C MET A 201 5.32 1.09 -21.91
N GLU A 202 6.46 0.54 -21.49
CA GLU A 202 7.52 0.12 -22.40
C GLU A 202 7.04 -0.98 -23.36
N SER A 203 6.32 -1.98 -22.85
CA SER A 203 5.74 -3.04 -23.68
C SER A 203 4.71 -2.51 -24.70
N ILE A 204 3.93 -1.50 -24.32
CA ILE A 204 2.95 -0.86 -25.19
C ILE A 204 3.66 -0.03 -26.26
N ASN A 205 4.68 0.75 -25.88
CA ASN A 205 5.48 1.54 -26.82
C ASN A 205 6.16 0.68 -27.87
N VAL A 206 6.71 -0.48 -27.49
CA VAL A 206 7.27 -1.45 -28.45
C VAL A 206 6.20 -1.93 -29.42
N LYS A 207 5.00 -2.30 -28.94
CA LYS A 207 3.87 -2.71 -29.79
C LYS A 207 3.39 -1.59 -30.72
N ILE A 208 3.37 -0.34 -30.25
CA ILE A 208 2.97 0.82 -31.06
C ILE A 208 3.99 1.05 -32.17
N LYS A 209 5.30 1.03 -31.87
CA LYS A 209 6.36 1.16 -32.87
C LYS A 209 6.26 0.08 -33.95
N GLN A 210 6.12 -1.19 -33.55
CA GLN A 210 5.95 -2.30 -34.50
C GLN A 210 4.72 -2.12 -35.40
N LYS A 211 3.60 -1.65 -34.83
CA LYS A 211 2.40 -1.35 -35.61
C LYS A 211 2.63 -0.19 -36.60
N LEU A 212 3.26 0.89 -36.17
CA LEU A 212 3.56 2.03 -37.04
C LEU A 212 4.46 1.64 -38.21
N GLU A 213 5.52 0.86 -37.95
CA GLU A 213 6.38 0.30 -39.00
C GLU A 213 5.56 -0.54 -39.99
N SER A 214 4.71 -1.44 -39.49
CA SER A 214 3.86 -2.28 -40.35
C SER A 214 2.86 -1.46 -41.18
N TYR A 215 2.31 -0.38 -40.62
CA TYR A 215 1.41 0.52 -41.35
C TYR A 215 2.13 1.33 -42.41
N GLN A 216 3.37 1.74 -42.14
CA GLN A 216 4.19 2.47 -43.09
C GLN A 216 4.60 1.59 -44.27
N GLU A 217 5.03 0.35 -44.02
CA GLU A 217 5.29 -0.64 -45.08
C GLU A 217 4.05 -0.91 -45.94
N LEU A 218 2.87 -1.00 -45.31
CA LEU A 218 1.60 -1.20 -46.03
C LEU A 218 1.23 0.03 -46.87
N TYR A 219 1.43 1.23 -46.33
CA TYR A 219 1.18 2.48 -47.04
C TYR A 219 2.08 2.62 -48.27
N ASP A 220 3.39 2.38 -48.11
CA ASP A 220 4.37 2.42 -49.20
C ASP A 220 4.06 1.36 -50.27
N SER A 221 3.66 0.15 -49.85
CA SER A 221 3.21 -0.90 -50.77
C SER A 221 1.97 -0.49 -51.56
N ASN A 222 0.98 0.13 -50.90
CA ASN A 222 -0.25 0.57 -51.57
C ASN A 222 0.02 1.74 -52.54
N GLN A 223 0.84 2.73 -52.15
CA GLN A 223 1.25 3.82 -53.04
C GLN A 223 1.95 3.29 -54.29
N LYS A 224 2.83 2.30 -54.12
CA LYS A 224 3.48 1.63 -55.25
C LYS A 224 2.48 0.94 -56.18
N THR A 225 1.49 0.24 -55.63
CA THR A 225 0.43 -0.39 -56.44
C THR A 225 -0.41 0.64 -57.19
N ILE A 226 -0.78 1.75 -56.55
CA ILE A 226 -1.53 2.84 -57.19
C ILE A 226 -0.72 3.47 -58.33
N TYR A 227 0.57 3.76 -58.10
CA TYR A 227 1.47 4.30 -59.12
C TYR A 227 1.59 3.38 -60.34
N ILE A 228 1.75 2.07 -60.10
CA ILE A 228 1.80 1.08 -61.19
C ILE A 228 0.45 1.01 -61.92
N GLY A 229 -0.67 1.02 -61.18
CA GLY A 229 -2.02 1.05 -61.74
C GLY A 229 -2.23 2.23 -62.68
N GLN A 230 -1.86 3.45 -62.25
CA GLN A 230 -1.93 4.65 -63.07
C GLN A 230 -1.06 4.55 -64.33
N LYS A 231 0.17 4.03 -64.21
CA LYS A 231 1.05 3.81 -65.37
C LYS A 231 0.48 2.83 -66.37
N ILE A 232 -0.18 1.78 -65.90
CA ILE A 232 -0.86 0.80 -66.77
C ILE A 232 -2.08 1.43 -67.43
N GLU A 233 -2.84 2.24 -66.70
CA GLU A 233 -4.01 2.96 -67.22
C GLU A 233 -3.63 4.00 -68.28
N ASP A 234 -2.58 4.78 -68.06
CA ASP A 234 -1.98 5.69 -69.04
C ASP A 234 -1.57 4.95 -70.32
N LEU A 235 -0.95 3.78 -70.15
CA LEU A 235 -0.43 2.97 -71.26
C LEU A 235 -1.58 2.30 -72.04
N ALA A 236 -2.65 1.89 -71.36
CA ALA A 236 -3.88 1.42 -71.97
C ALA A 236 -4.60 2.53 -72.74
N ALA A 237 -4.70 3.73 -72.17
CA ALA A 237 -5.31 4.90 -72.82
C ALA A 237 -4.52 5.33 -74.07
N LYS A 238 -3.19 5.37 -73.99
CA LYS A 238 -2.32 5.62 -75.16
C LYS A 238 -2.55 4.60 -76.26
N TYR A 239 -2.55 3.31 -75.94
CA TYR A 239 -2.76 2.26 -76.94
C TYR A 239 -4.16 2.28 -77.55
N PHE A 240 -5.19 2.60 -76.77
CA PHE A 240 -6.54 2.79 -77.28
C PHE A 240 -6.59 3.87 -78.36
N ASN A 241 -5.85 4.97 -78.17
CA ASN A 241 -5.81 6.11 -79.09
C ASN A 241 -4.90 5.90 -80.30
N THR A 242 -3.71 5.30 -80.15
CA THR A 242 -2.73 5.14 -81.25
C THR A 242 -2.75 3.77 -81.93
N LYS A 243 -3.29 2.73 -81.29
CA LYS A 243 -3.25 1.31 -81.73
C LYS A 243 -1.85 0.77 -82.11
N ASN A 244 -0.79 1.46 -81.68
CA ASN A 244 0.58 1.11 -82.04
C ASN A 244 1.15 0.02 -81.12
N LYS A 245 1.17 -1.22 -81.61
CA LYS A 245 1.66 -2.39 -80.84
C LYS A 245 3.14 -2.31 -80.46
N LYS A 246 4.00 -1.72 -81.32
CA LYS A 246 5.46 -1.64 -81.05
C LYS A 246 5.74 -0.71 -79.87
N GLU A 247 5.05 0.42 -79.84
CA GLU A 247 5.23 1.44 -78.81
C GLU A 247 4.72 0.95 -77.44
N LEU A 248 3.56 0.28 -77.42
CA LEU A 248 3.02 -0.42 -76.24
C LEU A 248 4.04 -1.40 -75.65
N LEU A 249 4.59 -2.29 -76.47
CA LEU A 249 5.57 -3.29 -76.03
C LEU A 249 6.84 -2.63 -75.50
N SER A 250 7.30 -1.54 -76.12
CA SER A 250 8.50 -0.81 -75.69
C SER A 250 8.31 -0.07 -74.36
N GLU A 251 7.18 0.61 -74.14
CA GLU A 251 6.91 1.27 -72.86
C GLU A 251 6.64 0.26 -71.74
N PHE A 252 5.96 -0.85 -72.04
CA PHE A 252 5.72 -1.92 -71.07
C PHE A 252 7.02 -2.59 -70.62
N LEU A 253 7.93 -2.89 -71.55
CA LEU A 253 9.25 -3.44 -71.22
C LEU A 253 10.07 -2.46 -70.37
N LYS A 254 10.04 -1.16 -70.67
CA LYS A 254 10.70 -0.14 -69.84
C LYS A 254 10.15 -0.09 -68.41
N ILE A 255 8.83 -0.18 -68.23
CA ILE A 255 8.21 -0.23 -66.90
C ILE A 255 8.70 -1.47 -66.13
N ILE A 256 8.77 -2.62 -66.78
CA ILE A 256 9.27 -3.87 -66.18
C ILE A 256 10.75 -3.77 -65.81
N GLU A 257 11.59 -3.19 -66.67
CA GLU A 257 13.02 -3.02 -66.41
C GLU A 257 13.29 -2.06 -65.23
N ILE A 258 12.54 -0.95 -65.14
CA ILE A 258 12.60 -0.02 -64.00
C ILE A 258 12.13 -0.70 -62.71
N GLU A 259 11.11 -1.54 -62.80
CA GLU A 259 10.58 -2.27 -61.64
C GLU A 259 11.53 -3.39 -61.20
N ASN A 260 12.19 -4.07 -62.13
CA ASN A 260 13.18 -5.11 -61.85
C ASN A 260 14.52 -4.55 -61.34
N SER A 261 14.93 -3.35 -61.78
CA SER A 261 16.15 -2.70 -61.27
C SER A 261 16.00 -2.23 -59.81
N LYS A 262 14.77 -1.97 -59.37
CA LYS A 262 14.42 -1.67 -57.97
C LYS A 262 14.26 -2.92 -57.10
N ARG A 263 14.28 -4.12 -57.69
CA ARG A 263 14.22 -5.39 -56.93
C ARG A 263 15.64 -5.83 -56.59
N THR A 264 15.97 -5.81 -55.30
CA THR A 264 17.11 -6.58 -54.80
C THR A 264 16.79 -8.08 -54.91
N LYS A 265 17.75 -8.90 -55.34
CA LYS A 265 17.62 -10.37 -55.32
C LYS A 265 17.54 -10.83 -53.85
N ASN A 266 16.33 -10.88 -53.29
CA ASN A 266 16.12 -11.46 -51.97
C ASN A 266 16.22 -12.99 -52.07
N ASN A 267 16.89 -13.60 -51.10
CA ASN A 267 16.98 -15.06 -51.00
C ASN A 267 15.57 -15.65 -50.94
N SER A 268 15.30 -16.77 -51.62
CA SER A 268 13.94 -17.35 -51.71
C SER A 268 13.29 -17.67 -50.35
N LYS A 269 14.09 -17.72 -49.27
CA LYS A 269 13.64 -17.85 -47.88
C LYS A 269 13.01 -16.56 -47.31
N GLU A 270 13.56 -15.39 -47.59
CA GLU A 270 13.04 -14.10 -47.08
C GLU A 270 11.72 -13.71 -47.76
N ALA A 271 11.58 -14.00 -49.06
CA ALA A 271 10.35 -13.79 -49.80
C ALA A 271 9.19 -14.67 -49.29
N LYS A 272 9.49 -15.92 -48.88
CA LYS A 272 8.50 -16.81 -48.23
C LYS A 272 8.08 -16.29 -46.86
N ILE A 273 9.03 -15.82 -46.05
CA ILE A 273 8.74 -15.28 -44.70
C ILE A 273 7.91 -13.98 -44.78
N GLN A 274 8.21 -13.08 -45.71
CA GLN A 274 7.41 -11.86 -45.93
C GLN A 274 6.01 -12.17 -46.48
N ALA A 275 5.88 -13.14 -47.38
CA ALA A 275 4.57 -13.56 -47.90
C ALA A 275 3.70 -14.23 -46.82
N GLN A 276 4.31 -15.01 -45.92
CA GLN A 276 3.62 -15.62 -44.77
C GLN A 276 3.13 -14.56 -43.79
N LYS A 277 4.01 -13.60 -43.41
CA LYS A 277 3.63 -12.46 -42.55
C LYS A 277 2.56 -11.59 -43.17
N LYS A 278 2.61 -11.29 -44.48
CA LYS A 278 1.56 -10.54 -45.17
C LYS A 278 0.21 -11.28 -45.15
N LYS A 279 0.19 -12.60 -45.34
CA LYS A 279 -1.03 -13.41 -45.23
C LYS A 279 -1.59 -13.42 -43.80
N GLU A 280 -0.74 -13.60 -42.80
CA GLU A 280 -1.16 -13.54 -41.39
C GLU A 280 -1.71 -12.17 -41.02
N ILE A 281 -1.08 -11.06 -41.45
CA ILE A 281 -1.56 -9.71 -41.18
C ILE A 281 -2.90 -9.44 -41.88
N VAL A 282 -3.06 -9.85 -43.14
CA VAL A 282 -4.34 -9.69 -43.85
C VAL A 282 -5.44 -10.51 -43.18
N GLN A 283 -5.16 -11.75 -42.78
CA GLN A 283 -6.11 -12.56 -42.02
C GLN A 283 -6.43 -11.96 -40.64
N GLU A 284 -5.44 -11.43 -39.92
CA GLU A 284 -5.65 -10.80 -38.62
C GLU A 284 -6.46 -9.50 -38.72
N VAL A 285 -6.28 -8.73 -39.81
CA VAL A 285 -7.07 -7.55 -40.13
C VAL A 285 -8.49 -7.93 -40.54
N GLU A 286 -8.69 -8.95 -41.37
CA GLU A 286 -10.03 -9.47 -41.70
C GLU A 286 -10.76 -9.95 -40.44
N VAL A 287 -10.10 -10.75 -39.60
CA VAL A 287 -10.67 -11.23 -38.33
C VAL A 287 -11.02 -10.06 -37.40
N LYS A 288 -10.15 -9.05 -37.25
CA LYS A 288 -10.47 -7.86 -36.43
C LYS A 288 -11.59 -7.01 -37.02
N VAL A 289 -11.67 -6.88 -38.35
CA VAL A 289 -12.76 -6.16 -39.02
C VAL A 289 -14.08 -6.91 -38.86
N GLU A 290 -14.07 -8.24 -38.93
CA GLU A 290 -15.21 -9.09 -38.64
C GLU A 290 -15.61 -9.01 -37.15
N GLU A 291 -14.66 -9.06 -36.22
CA GLU A 291 -14.91 -8.85 -34.78
C GLU A 291 -15.51 -7.47 -34.49
N ILE A 292 -15.01 -6.40 -35.14
CA ILE A 292 -15.58 -5.06 -35.01
C ILE A 292 -16.99 -4.99 -35.62
N ARG A 293 -17.26 -5.71 -36.71
CA ARG A 293 -18.60 -5.83 -37.32
C ARG A 293 -19.56 -6.61 -36.42
N VAL A 294 -19.10 -7.71 -35.81
CA VAL A 294 -19.86 -8.52 -34.86
C VAL A 294 -20.11 -7.73 -33.59
N ALA A 295 -19.12 -7.03 -33.03
CA ALA A 295 -19.28 -6.16 -31.86
C ALA A 295 -20.22 -4.97 -32.14
N LYS A 296 -20.21 -4.40 -33.36
CA LYS A 296 -21.20 -3.39 -33.78
C LYS A 296 -22.61 -3.99 -33.92
N LYS A 297 -22.73 -5.23 -34.43
CA LYS A 297 -24.01 -5.95 -34.50
C LYS A 297 -24.53 -6.32 -33.10
N GLU A 298 -23.67 -6.81 -32.21
CA GLU A 298 -24.01 -7.12 -30.82
C GLU A 298 -24.34 -5.87 -30.03
N LYS A 299 -23.66 -4.74 -30.23
CA LYS A 299 -24.06 -3.44 -29.64
C LYS A 299 -25.41 -2.98 -30.15
N LYS A 300 -25.73 -3.18 -31.43
CA LYS A 300 -27.08 -2.92 -31.99
C LYS A 300 -28.15 -3.87 -31.44
N ILE A 301 -27.82 -5.15 -31.26
CA ILE A 301 -28.73 -6.17 -30.73
C ILE A 301 -28.95 -5.98 -29.22
N LYS A 302 -27.91 -5.66 -28.44
CA LYS A 302 -27.99 -5.31 -27.02
C LYS A 302 -28.71 -3.97 -26.80
N ALA A 303 -28.60 -3.01 -27.71
CA ALA A 303 -29.42 -1.79 -27.68
C ALA A 303 -30.91 -2.07 -27.93
N ASN A 304 -31.23 -3.11 -28.73
CA ASN A 304 -32.62 -3.52 -29.00
C ASN A 304 -33.18 -4.55 -27.97
N LEU A 305 -32.34 -5.16 -27.13
CA LEU A 305 -32.71 -6.15 -26.11
C LEU A 305 -32.81 -5.57 -24.69
N ILE A 306 -32.75 -4.25 -24.52
CA ILE A 306 -33.16 -3.62 -23.27
C ILE A 306 -34.69 -3.74 -23.18
N VAL A 307 -35.15 -4.88 -22.67
CA VAL A 307 -36.50 -5.00 -22.13
C VAL A 307 -36.58 -4.03 -20.96
N GLU A 308 -37.35 -2.95 -21.14
CA GLU A 308 -37.65 -2.00 -20.07
C GLU A 308 -38.19 -2.77 -18.86
N LYS A 309 -37.42 -2.79 -17.76
CA LYS A 309 -37.97 -3.20 -16.46
C LYS A 309 -39.15 -2.27 -16.16
N PRO A 310 -40.34 -2.79 -15.81
CA PRO A 310 -41.49 -1.94 -15.55
C PRO A 310 -41.14 -0.96 -14.44
N LYS A 311 -41.20 0.35 -14.75
CA LYS A 311 -40.90 1.42 -13.79
C LYS A 311 -41.84 1.26 -12.58
N PRO A 312 -41.32 1.22 -11.34
CA PRO A 312 -42.16 1.17 -10.16
C PRO A 312 -43.05 2.42 -10.09
N ILE A 313 -44.33 2.23 -9.76
CA ILE A 313 -45.32 3.32 -9.64
C ILE A 313 -44.95 4.16 -8.41
N LEU A 314 -44.48 5.39 -8.63
CA LEU A 314 -44.11 6.33 -7.57
C LEU A 314 -45.36 6.86 -6.83
N LYS A 315 -45.27 6.94 -5.50
CA LYS A 315 -46.33 7.48 -4.63
C LYS A 315 -45.88 8.76 -3.93
N VAL A 316 -46.84 9.55 -3.49
CA VAL A 316 -46.59 10.77 -2.70
C VAL A 316 -45.91 10.41 -1.37
N GLY A 317 -44.75 11.02 -1.12
CA GLY A 317 -43.88 10.77 0.04
C GLY A 317 -42.71 9.81 -0.20
N ASP A 318 -42.59 9.22 -1.40
CA ASP A 318 -41.41 8.44 -1.76
C ASP A 318 -40.16 9.34 -1.89
N ARG A 319 -39.00 8.81 -1.49
CA ARG A 319 -37.72 9.48 -1.71
C ARG A 319 -37.20 9.11 -3.08
N VAL A 320 -37.03 10.13 -3.92
CA VAL A 320 -36.65 9.99 -5.33
C VAL A 320 -35.42 10.83 -5.65
N ARG A 321 -34.72 10.42 -6.70
CA ARG A 321 -33.53 11.10 -7.22
C ARG A 321 -33.63 11.21 -8.73
N MET A 322 -33.10 12.29 -9.31
CA MET A 322 -33.01 12.38 -10.77
C MET A 322 -31.89 11.49 -11.31
N PHE A 323 -32.07 10.89 -12.50
CA PHE A 323 -31.08 10.00 -13.10
C PHE A 323 -29.67 10.64 -13.24
N ASP A 324 -29.61 11.96 -13.45
CA ASP A 324 -28.37 12.73 -13.66
C ASP A 324 -27.92 13.50 -12.41
N GLY A 325 -28.60 13.29 -11.27
CA GLY A 325 -28.41 14.08 -10.05
C GLY A 325 -28.03 13.23 -8.84
N LYS A 326 -27.22 13.78 -7.93
CA LYS A 326 -26.91 13.15 -6.63
C LYS A 326 -27.89 13.52 -5.51
N ALA A 327 -28.72 14.54 -5.71
CA ALA A 327 -29.65 15.04 -4.70
C ALA A 327 -30.86 14.11 -4.56
N VAL A 328 -31.22 13.76 -3.31
CA VAL A 328 -32.39 12.93 -2.98
C VAL A 328 -33.44 13.84 -2.35
N GLY A 329 -34.67 13.79 -2.86
CA GLY A 329 -35.79 14.59 -2.36
C GLY A 329 -37.05 13.75 -2.18
N SER A 330 -38.03 14.26 -1.43
CA SER A 330 -39.34 13.61 -1.25
C SER A 330 -40.35 14.12 -2.26
N ILE A 331 -41.22 13.26 -2.77
CA ILE A 331 -42.35 13.68 -3.61
C ILE A 331 -43.43 14.31 -2.74
N ASP A 332 -43.70 15.59 -2.92
CA ASP A 332 -44.77 16.30 -2.19
C ASP A 332 -46.12 16.23 -2.94
N LYS A 333 -46.09 16.23 -4.28
CA LYS A 333 -47.30 16.15 -5.10
C LYS A 333 -47.02 15.52 -6.47
N ILE A 334 -47.96 14.74 -6.98
CA ILE A 334 -47.92 14.15 -8.33
C ILE A 334 -49.09 14.72 -9.15
N GLU A 335 -48.77 15.37 -10.27
CA GLU A 335 -49.75 15.90 -11.22
C GLU A 335 -49.51 15.29 -12.61
N LYS A 336 -50.33 14.29 -12.96
CA LYS A 336 -50.31 13.55 -14.23
C LYS A 336 -48.94 12.97 -14.61
N SER A 337 -48.07 13.77 -15.23
CA SER A 337 -46.74 13.39 -15.72
C SER A 337 -45.59 14.11 -15.01
N LYS A 338 -45.87 15.03 -14.08
CA LYS A 338 -44.86 15.77 -13.32
C LYS A 338 -45.02 15.54 -11.82
N ALA A 339 -43.91 15.41 -11.12
CA ALA A 339 -43.84 15.33 -9.67
C ALA A 339 -43.11 16.55 -9.11
N VAL A 340 -43.65 17.13 -8.04
CA VAL A 340 -42.98 18.18 -7.27
C VAL A 340 -42.12 17.48 -6.22
N VAL A 341 -40.80 17.58 -6.39
CA VAL A 341 -39.80 16.98 -5.51
C VAL A 341 -39.21 18.04 -4.61
N ASN A 342 -39.25 17.80 -3.31
CA ASN A 342 -38.71 18.66 -2.28
C ASN A 342 -37.35 18.12 -1.82
N TYR A 343 -36.30 18.90 -2.07
CA TYR A 343 -34.92 18.57 -1.68
C TYR A 343 -34.54 19.18 -0.31
N GLY A 344 -35.53 19.66 0.45
CA GLY A 344 -35.37 20.33 1.74
C GLY A 344 -35.04 21.82 1.63
N VAL A 345 -34.13 22.20 0.72
CA VAL A 345 -33.70 23.60 0.53
C VAL A 345 -34.53 24.32 -0.54
N PHE A 346 -35.06 23.57 -1.51
CA PHE A 346 -35.91 24.08 -2.57
C PHE A 346 -36.81 22.97 -3.12
N THR A 347 -37.90 23.36 -3.78
CA THR A 347 -38.81 22.47 -4.50
C THR A 347 -38.59 22.60 -6.00
N SER A 348 -38.65 21.48 -6.73
CA SER A 348 -38.49 21.45 -8.18
C SER A 348 -39.50 20.52 -8.83
N THR A 349 -40.05 20.93 -9.97
CA THR A 349 -41.03 20.17 -10.73
C THR A 349 -40.33 19.35 -11.81
N VAL A 350 -40.31 18.03 -11.65
CA VAL A 350 -39.56 17.10 -12.51
C VAL A 350 -40.52 16.12 -13.18
N ASN A 351 -40.22 15.70 -14.42
CA ASN A 351 -40.99 14.66 -15.10
C ASN A 351 -40.80 13.31 -14.37
N ILE A 352 -41.90 12.58 -14.13
CA ILE A 352 -41.89 11.29 -13.41
C ILE A 352 -40.92 10.29 -14.06
N GLU A 353 -40.76 10.35 -15.38
CA GLU A 353 -39.88 9.46 -16.12
C GLU A 353 -38.38 9.65 -15.83
N ALA A 354 -38.00 10.83 -15.34
CA ALA A 354 -36.62 11.19 -15.01
C ALA A 354 -36.28 10.91 -13.52
N LEU A 355 -37.24 10.39 -12.75
CA LEU A 355 -37.09 10.10 -11.33
C LEU A 355 -36.89 8.61 -11.08
N GLU A 356 -35.90 8.30 -10.26
CA GLU A 356 -35.56 6.97 -9.78
C GLU A 356 -35.95 6.86 -8.30
N LEU A 357 -36.65 5.78 -7.93
CA LEU A 357 -37.03 5.48 -6.55
C LEU A 357 -35.77 5.12 -5.74
N VAL A 358 -35.48 5.87 -4.68
CA VAL A 358 -34.38 5.60 -3.76
C VAL A 358 -34.86 4.83 -2.53
N GLU A 359 -35.97 5.28 -1.94
CA GLU A 359 -36.59 4.63 -0.78
C GLU A 359 -38.09 4.83 -0.83
N ALA A 360 -38.85 3.74 -0.80
CA ALA A 360 -40.31 3.80 -0.69
C ALA A 360 -40.69 4.30 0.70
N LYS A 361 -41.76 5.11 0.79
CA LYS A 361 -42.29 5.56 2.07
C LYS A 361 -42.62 4.34 2.95
N LYS A 362 -41.94 4.19 4.08
CA LYS A 362 -42.34 3.22 5.11
C LYS A 362 -43.71 3.66 5.65
N ASN A 363 -44.69 2.76 5.60
CA ASN A 363 -46.03 2.98 6.15
C ASN A 363 -45.98 3.34 7.64
#